data_AF-A0A7S0VD98-F1
#
_entry.id   AF-A0A7S0VD98-F1
#
_cell.length_a   1.000
_cell.length_b   1.000
_cell.length_c   1.000
_cell.angle_alpha   90.00
_cell.angle_beta   90.00
_cell.angle_gamma   90.00
#
_symmetry.space_group_name_H-M   'P 1'
#
loop_
_entity.id
_entity.type
_entity.pdbx_description
1 polymer ?
#
loop_
_entity_poly.entity_id
_entity_poly.type
_entity_poly.pdbx_seq_one_letter_code
_entity_poly.pdbx_strand_id
1 'polypeptide(L)'
;AVVPAWAGIRLPPAGVVGNQATLTFRSDAPLGPVDTTSITTTQAVGLFTRSEIAYDPPLADDSTLVDIHLSWTLNARAAPNETFTVSLPGFRRGFSAPGGDP
;
A
#
# COMPACT_ATOMS: atom_id res chain seq x y z
N ALA A 1 25.32 -10.25 -13.97
CA ALA A 1 24.72 -9.47 -15.07
C ALA A 1 23.74 -8.47 -14.47
N VAL A 2 23.75 -7.22 -14.91
CA VAL A 2 22.86 -6.17 -14.40
C VAL A 2 21.86 -5.83 -15.51
N VAL A 3 20.57 -5.89 -15.20
CA VAL A 3 19.53 -5.46 -16.14
C VAL A 3 19.36 -3.95 -16.01
N PRO A 4 19.41 -3.17 -17.11
CA PRO A 4 19.24 -1.73 -17.04
C PRO A 4 17.84 -1.32 -16.56
N ALA A 5 17.74 -0.22 -15.82
CA ALA A 5 16.47 0.31 -15.33
C ALA A 5 15.46 0.66 -16.46
N TRP A 6 15.97 0.96 -17.66
CA TRP A 6 15.14 1.27 -18.83
C TRP A 6 14.58 0.02 -19.53
N ALA A 7 14.95 -1.19 -19.12
CA ALA A 7 14.49 -2.44 -19.73
C ALA A 7 12.97 -2.71 -19.58
N GLY A 8 12.22 -1.79 -18.95
CA GLY A 8 10.76 -1.84 -18.88
C GLY A 8 10.21 -2.78 -17.82
N ILE A 9 11.04 -3.26 -16.89
CA ILE A 9 10.58 -4.04 -15.73
C ILE A 9 9.76 -3.12 -14.83
N ARG A 10 8.49 -3.48 -14.61
CA ARG A 10 7.53 -2.71 -13.82
C ARG A 10 7.04 -3.53 -12.63
N LEU A 11 6.57 -2.83 -11.60
CA LEU A 11 5.94 -3.48 -10.46
C LEU A 11 4.65 -4.18 -10.92
N PRO A 12 4.45 -5.47 -10.58
CA PRO A 12 3.18 -6.14 -10.79
C PRO A 12 2.02 -5.40 -10.08
N PRO A 13 0.80 -5.40 -10.65
CA PRO A 13 -0.35 -4.75 -10.02
C PRO A 13 -0.66 -5.26 -8.61
N ALA A 14 -0.30 -6.52 -8.31
CA ALA A 14 -0.50 -7.15 -7.01
C ALA A 14 0.58 -6.79 -5.97
N GLY A 15 1.56 -5.94 -6.31
CA GLY A 15 2.75 -5.72 -5.50
C GLY A 15 3.72 -6.90 -5.53
N VAL A 16 4.77 -6.80 -4.70
CA VAL A 16 5.78 -7.86 -4.55
C VAL A 16 6.03 -8.05 -3.06
N VAL A 17 6.04 -9.30 -2.60
CA VAL A 17 6.41 -9.60 -1.22
C VAL A 17 7.91 -9.85 -1.10
N GLY A 18 8.44 -9.71 0.11
CA GLY A 18 9.86 -9.97 0.38
C GLY A 18 10.22 -11.43 0.09
N ASN A 19 11.31 -11.64 -0.65
CA ASN A 19 11.84 -12.94 -1.08
C ASN A 19 10.78 -13.84 -1.73
N GLN A 20 9.99 -13.27 -2.66
CA GLN A 20 8.91 -13.97 -3.33
C GLN A 20 9.44 -15.09 -4.23
N ALA A 21 9.29 -16.35 -3.80
CA ALA A 21 9.81 -17.53 -4.52
C ALA A 21 9.23 -17.69 -5.94
N THR A 22 8.03 -17.18 -6.18
CA THR A 22 7.37 -17.22 -7.50
C THR A 22 7.87 -16.15 -8.46
N LEU A 23 8.68 -15.19 -8.00
CA LEU A 23 9.31 -14.21 -8.88
C LEU A 23 10.57 -14.84 -9.48
N THR A 24 10.48 -15.27 -10.73
CA THR A 24 11.53 -16.00 -11.42
C THR A 24 12.07 -15.24 -12.62
N PHE A 25 13.31 -15.52 -13.02
CA PHE A 25 13.90 -15.07 -14.27
C PHE A 25 14.36 -16.25 -15.12
N ARG A 26 14.37 -16.08 -16.45
CA ARG A 26 14.81 -17.07 -17.44
C ARG A 26 15.46 -16.34 -18.61
N SER A 27 16.48 -16.93 -19.23
CA SER A 27 17.15 -16.44 -20.42
C SER A 27 17.37 -17.59 -21.41
N ASP A 28 17.06 -17.39 -22.68
CA ASP A 28 17.35 -18.31 -23.78
C ASP A 28 18.52 -17.82 -24.65
N ALA A 29 19.35 -16.91 -24.11
CA ALA A 29 20.50 -16.37 -24.82
C ALA A 29 21.49 -17.48 -25.25
N PRO A 30 21.92 -17.54 -26.53
CA PRO A 30 22.76 -18.63 -27.04
C PRO A 30 24.09 -18.83 -26.30
N LEU A 31 24.66 -17.76 -25.74
CA LEU A 31 25.94 -17.78 -25.01
C LEU A 31 25.77 -17.75 -23.48
N GLY A 32 24.54 -17.86 -22.97
CA GLY A 32 24.24 -17.79 -21.55
C GLY A 32 22.78 -18.14 -21.26
N PRO A 33 22.34 -19.36 -21.57
CA PRO A 33 21.01 -19.81 -21.21
C PRO A 33 20.92 -19.93 -19.69
N VAL A 34 19.80 -19.47 -19.14
CA VAL A 34 19.48 -19.59 -17.72
C VAL A 34 18.08 -20.17 -17.62
N ASP A 35 17.98 -21.36 -17.04
CA ASP A 35 16.70 -21.98 -16.71
C ASP A 35 15.92 -21.14 -15.71
N THR A 36 14.61 -21.40 -15.61
CA THR A 36 13.73 -20.69 -14.66
C THR A 36 14.30 -20.75 -13.26
N THR A 37 14.80 -19.61 -12.79
CA THR A 37 15.48 -19.47 -11.51
C THR A 37 14.75 -18.44 -10.66
N SER A 38 14.46 -18.78 -9.40
CA SER A 38 13.81 -17.85 -8.47
C SER A 38 14.77 -16.74 -8.03
N ILE A 39 14.24 -15.52 -7.92
CA ILE A 39 14.96 -14.39 -7.34
C ILE A 39 15.00 -14.57 -5.82
N THR A 40 16.20 -14.68 -5.26
CA THR A 40 16.41 -14.98 -3.83
C THR A 40 16.11 -13.79 -2.93
N THR A 41 16.36 -12.57 -3.42
CA THR A 41 16.14 -11.34 -2.68
C THR A 41 15.24 -10.41 -3.48
N THR A 42 14.05 -10.14 -2.95
CA THR A 42 13.11 -9.16 -3.54
C THR A 42 12.74 -8.13 -2.49
N GLN A 43 12.76 -6.86 -2.87
CA GLN A 43 12.20 -5.81 -2.03
C GLN A 43 10.69 -6.00 -1.94
N ALA A 44 10.14 -5.95 -0.72
CA ALA A 44 8.71 -5.89 -0.54
C ALA A 44 8.21 -4.51 -0.97
N VAL A 45 7.28 -4.48 -1.91
CA VAL A 45 6.52 -3.29 -2.28
C VAL A 45 5.06 -3.58 -2.00
N GLY A 46 4.58 -3.00 -0.90
CA GLY A 46 3.23 -3.21 -0.39
C GLY A 46 2.16 -2.64 -1.33
N LEU A 47 0.99 -3.27 -1.29
CA LEU A 47 -0.23 -2.87 -1.95
C LEU A 47 -1.32 -2.79 -0.88
N PHE A 48 -2.07 -1.68 -0.89
CA PHE A 48 -3.34 -1.59 -0.19
C PHE A 48 -4.38 -2.39 -0.95
N THR A 49 -4.75 -3.56 -0.43
CA THR A 49 -5.77 -4.42 -1.04
C THR A 49 -7.18 -3.96 -0.69
N ARG A 50 -7.33 -3.25 0.42
CA ARG A 50 -8.58 -2.62 0.86
C ARG A 50 -8.25 -1.29 1.53
N SER A 51 -9.04 -0.26 1.21
CA SER A 51 -9.00 1.05 1.86
C SER A 51 -10.44 1.57 1.94
N GLU A 52 -10.88 1.90 3.15
CA GLU A 52 -12.25 2.33 3.43
C GLU A 52 -12.24 3.47 4.44
N ILE A 53 -13.18 4.41 4.23
CA ILE A 53 -13.48 5.50 5.15
C ILE A 53 -14.97 5.38 5.46
N ALA A 54 -15.31 5.33 6.75
CA ALA A 54 -16.68 5.37 7.23
C ALA A 54 -16.87 6.54 8.20
N TYR A 55 -18.09 7.06 8.24
CA TYR A 55 -18.48 8.22 9.06
C TYR A 55 -19.56 7.79 10.05
N ASP A 56 -19.41 8.19 11.32
CA ASP A 56 -20.42 7.97 12.35
C ASP A 56 -20.71 9.27 13.11
N PRO A 57 -21.93 9.84 13.02
CA PRO A 57 -23.02 9.41 12.14
C PRO A 57 -22.73 9.64 10.64
N PRO A 58 -23.35 8.88 9.72
CA PRO A 58 -23.19 9.04 8.27
C PRO A 58 -24.00 10.24 7.74
N LEU A 59 -23.77 11.41 8.32
CA LEU A 59 -24.43 12.67 8.00
C LEU A 59 -23.50 13.56 7.18
N ALA A 60 -24.05 14.13 6.10
CA ALA A 60 -23.37 15.12 5.27
C ALA A 60 -23.91 16.51 5.59
N ASP A 61 -23.60 16.98 6.80
CA ASP A 61 -23.88 18.35 7.21
C ASP A 61 -22.57 19.11 7.50
N ASP A 62 -22.67 20.41 7.71
CA ASP A 62 -21.54 21.31 7.94
C ASP A 62 -21.41 21.73 9.41
N SER A 63 -22.23 21.17 10.30
CA SER A 63 -22.37 21.62 11.70
C SER A 63 -22.16 20.52 12.73
N THR A 64 -22.23 19.26 12.34
CA THR A 64 -22.17 18.11 13.24
C THR A 64 -20.77 17.53 13.28
N LEU A 65 -20.33 17.16 14.49
CA LEU A 65 -19.11 16.40 14.67
C LEU A 65 -19.36 14.96 14.25
N VAL A 66 -18.49 14.42 13.40
CA VAL A 66 -18.53 13.04 12.95
C VAL A 66 -17.22 12.35 13.29
N ASP A 67 -17.32 11.11 13.76
CA ASP A 67 -16.19 10.22 13.90
C ASP A 67 -15.83 9.63 12.54
N ILE A 68 -14.53 9.57 12.24
CA ILE A 68 -14.01 9.04 10.98
C ILE A 68 -13.28 7.73 11.28
N HIS A 69 -13.85 6.63 10.80
CA HIS A 69 -13.26 5.32 10.89
C HIS A 69 -12.46 5.01 9.62
N LEU A 70 -11.14 4.89 9.76
CA LEU A 70 -10.24 4.52 8.68
C LEU A 70 -9.90 3.03 8.81
N SER A 71 -10.14 2.27 7.75
CA SER A 71 -9.82 0.83 7.70
C SER A 71 -9.06 0.50 6.43
N TRP A 72 -7.95 -0.22 6.56
CA TRP A 72 -7.16 -0.65 5.41
C TRP A 72 -6.53 -2.03 5.62
N THR A 73 -6.11 -2.65 4.51
CA THR A 73 -5.39 -3.92 4.51
C THR A 73 -4.21 -3.82 3.57
N LEU A 74 -3.02 -4.15 4.07
CA LEU A 74 -1.78 -4.24 3.30
C LEU A 74 -1.48 -5.71 2.99
N ASN A 75 -1.01 -5.98 1.77
CA ASN A 75 -0.51 -7.31 1.41
C ASN A 75 0.92 -7.61 1.94
N ALA A 76 1.52 -6.67 2.65
CA ALA A 76 2.87 -6.73 3.18
C ALA A 76 2.90 -6.15 4.61
N ARG A 77 3.98 -6.43 5.35
CA ARG A 77 4.17 -5.82 6.68
C ARG A 77 4.57 -4.36 6.53
N ALA A 78 3.95 -3.51 7.32
CA ALA A 78 4.40 -2.13 7.49
C ALA A 78 5.79 -2.12 8.15
N ALA A 79 6.66 -1.24 7.67
CA ALA A 79 8.00 -1.07 8.23
C ALA A 79 7.96 -0.18 9.48
N PRO A 80 8.92 -0.32 10.42
CA PRO A 80 9.08 0.65 11.51
C PRO A 80 9.24 2.06 10.94
N ASN A 81 8.52 3.03 11.53
CA ASN A 81 8.48 4.44 11.12
C ASN A 81 7.83 4.71 9.74
N GLU A 82 7.09 3.76 9.18
CA GLU A 82 6.29 4.02 7.99
C GLU A 82 5.14 4.98 8.33
N THR A 83 4.96 6.00 7.49
CA THR A 83 3.89 6.98 7.65
C THR A 83 2.81 6.74 6.61
N PHE A 84 1.59 6.46 7.06
CA PHE A 84 0.41 6.42 6.21
C PHE A 84 -0.29 7.77 6.24
N THR A 85 -0.45 8.40 5.08
CA THR A 85 -1.11 9.70 4.97
C THR A 85 -2.50 9.54 4.37
N VAL A 86 -3.50 10.09 5.05
CA VAL A 86 -4.86 10.22 4.53
C VAL A 86 -5.15 11.70 4.32
N SER A 87 -5.60 12.06 3.12
CA SER A 87 -6.01 13.41 2.78
C SER A 87 -7.53 13.50 2.79
N LEU A 88 -8.07 14.38 3.63
CA LEU A 88 -9.50 14.64 3.78
C LEU A 88 -9.81 16.07 3.33
N PRO A 89 -9.86 16.33 2.01
CA PRO A 89 -10.15 17.67 1.51
C PRO A 89 -11.57 18.10 1.90
N GLY A 90 -11.71 19.35 2.36
CA GLY A 90 -13.01 19.91 2.79
C GLY A 90 -13.40 19.61 4.24
N PHE A 91 -12.66 18.77 4.96
CA PHE A 91 -12.88 18.52 6.38
C PHE A 91 -12.17 19.58 7.24
N ARG A 92 -12.85 20.04 8.29
CA ARG A 92 -12.28 20.88 9.34
C ARG A 92 -12.17 20.07 10.62
N ARG A 93 -11.08 20.26 11.38
CA ARG A 93 -10.92 19.58 12.67
C ARG A 93 -11.93 20.14 13.65
N GLY A 94 -12.93 19.33 13.99
CA GLY A 94 -13.81 19.60 15.11
C GLY A 94 -13.12 19.31 16.44
N PHE A 95 -13.42 20.09 17.47
CA PHE A 95 -12.98 19.84 18.84
C PHE A 95 -14.24 19.72 19.70
N SER A 96 -14.50 18.53 20.24
CA SER A 96 -15.42 18.36 21.36
C SER A 96 -14.61 18.44 22.66
N ALA A 97 -15.00 19.35 23.56
CA ALA A 97 -14.48 19.35 24.91
C ALA A 97 -14.99 18.09 25.63
N PRO A 98 -14.18 17.43 26.47
CA PRO A 98 -14.67 16.33 27.30
C PRO A 98 -15.69 16.89 28.31
N GLY A 99 -16.98 16.59 28.11
CA GLY A 99 -18.06 16.90 29.04
C GLY A 99 -19.19 17.81 28.53
N GLY A 100 -19.29 18.07 27.22
CA GLY A 100 -20.44 18.76 26.64
C GLY A 100 -21.35 17.83 25.86
N ASP A 101 -22.21 17.08 26.55
CA ASP A 101 -23.49 16.65 25.98
C ASP A 101 -24.47 17.84 25.99
N PRO A 102 -25.42 17.93 25.04
CA PRO A 102 -26.58 18.81 25.19
C PRO A 102 -27.50 18.38 26.35
#